data_AF-A0A5B7EIC7-F1
#
_entry.id   AF-A0A5B7EIC7-F1
#
_cell.length_a   1.000
_cell.length_b   1.000
_cell.length_c   1.000
_cell.angle_alpha   90.00
_cell.angle_beta   90.00
_cell.angle_gamma   90.00
#
_symmetry.space_group_name_H-M   'P 1'
#
loop_
_entity.id
_entity.type
_entity.pdbx_description
1 polymer ?
#
loop_
_entity_poly.entity_id
_entity_poly.type
_entity_poly.pdbx_seq_one_letter_code
_entity_poly.pdbx_strand_id
1 'polypeptide(L)'
;MEVDTRTEINPADYFSPDASMPDPGLYRKLWYPVGMSCAGVGLTSFVNVLMRRPALSGIQRHIIAGSVGLLLGFQVDRWTRKQAAIRDNIYYNYIINHPEDFPPIERKKFSEVLENWVPAR
;
A
#
# COMPACT_ATOMS: atom_id res chain seq x y z
N MET A 1 -19.38 15.32 -18.95
CA MET A 1 -18.40 16.32 -19.40
C MET A 1 -17.24 15.55 -19.99
N GLU A 2 -16.97 15.71 -21.28
CA GLU A 2 -15.84 15.05 -21.94
C GLU A 2 -14.60 15.90 -21.65
N VAL A 3 -13.79 15.47 -20.68
CA VAL A 3 -12.57 16.17 -20.23
C VAL A 3 -11.43 15.80 -21.17
N ASP A 4 -10.75 16.79 -21.75
CA ASP A 4 -9.56 16.53 -22.57
C ASP A 4 -8.37 16.18 -21.67
N THR A 5 -8.09 14.88 -21.57
CA THR A 5 -7.01 14.30 -20.74
C THR A 5 -5.60 14.86 -21.01
N ARG A 6 -5.38 15.54 -22.16
CA ARG A 6 -4.10 16.18 -22.48
C ARG A 6 -3.91 17.52 -21.80
N THR A 7 -4.99 18.25 -21.57
CA THR A 7 -4.99 19.64 -21.10
C THR A 7 -5.55 19.77 -19.69
N GLU A 8 -6.41 18.85 -19.27
CA GLU A 8 -7.08 18.87 -17.97
C GLU A 8 -6.88 17.55 -17.21
N ILE A 9 -6.85 17.64 -15.88
CA ILE A 9 -6.86 16.51 -14.96
C ILE A 9 -8.24 16.42 -14.33
N ASN A 10 -8.90 15.28 -14.51
CA ASN A 10 -10.08 14.93 -13.74
C ASN A 10 -9.64 14.29 -12.40
N PRO A 11 -9.99 14.87 -11.24
CA PRO A 11 -9.65 14.31 -9.93
C PRO A 11 -10.19 12.89 -9.70
N ALA A 12 -11.32 12.53 -10.32
CA ALA A 12 -11.94 11.21 -10.15
C ALA A 12 -11.07 10.07 -10.72
N ASP A 13 -10.30 10.33 -11.77
CA ASP A 13 -9.53 9.30 -12.50
C ASP A 13 -8.49 8.61 -11.59
N TYR A 14 -7.97 9.32 -10.59
CA TYR A 14 -7.01 8.78 -9.62
C TYR A 14 -7.57 7.66 -8.74
N PHE A 15 -8.87 7.65 -8.50
CA PHE A 15 -9.55 6.67 -7.66
C PHE A 15 -10.43 5.72 -8.47
N SER A 16 -10.38 5.82 -9.81
CA SER A 16 -11.22 5.01 -10.67
C SER A 16 -10.91 3.51 -10.50
N PRO A 17 -11.95 2.64 -10.45
CA PRO A 17 -11.74 1.19 -10.40
C PRO A 17 -11.00 0.64 -11.61
N ASP A 18 -11.12 1.33 -12.74
CA ASP A 18 -10.50 0.95 -14.02
C ASP A 18 -9.09 1.53 -14.20
N ALA A 19 -8.59 2.31 -13.23
CA ALA A 19 -7.23 2.82 -13.27
C ALA A 19 -6.22 1.66 -13.34
N SER A 20 -5.30 1.73 -14.31
CA SER A 20 -4.21 0.78 -14.43
C SER A 20 -3.23 0.98 -13.27
N MET A 21 -3.41 0.20 -12.19
CA MET A 21 -2.46 0.21 -11.09
C MET A 21 -1.15 -0.46 -11.53
N PRO A 22 0.01 0.16 -11.27
CA PRO A 22 1.29 -0.50 -11.50
C PRO A 22 1.38 -1.81 -10.72
N ASP A 23 1.92 -2.84 -11.34
CA ASP A 23 2.12 -4.13 -10.69
C ASP A 23 2.92 -3.94 -9.39
N PRO A 24 2.37 -4.31 -8.22
CA PRO A 24 3.13 -4.22 -6.98
C PRO A 24 4.29 -5.20 -7.09
N GLY A 25 5.52 -4.67 -7.16
CA GLY A 25 6.74 -5.47 -7.27
C GLY A 25 6.85 -6.54 -6.16
N LEU A 26 7.77 -7.48 -6.35
CA LEU A 26 7.95 -8.64 -5.45
C LEU A 26 8.10 -8.23 -3.97
N TYR A 27 8.82 -7.16 -3.70
CA TYR A 27 9.00 -6.62 -2.34
C TYR A 27 7.66 -6.34 -1.65
N ARG A 28 6.73 -5.62 -2.30
CA ARG A 28 5.42 -5.27 -1.71
C ARG A 28 4.53 -6.50 -1.53
N LYS A 29 4.59 -7.45 -2.47
CA LYS A 29 3.82 -8.71 -2.38
C LYS A 29 4.29 -9.59 -1.21
N LEU A 30 5.59 -9.58 -0.90
CA LEU A 30 6.18 -10.45 0.13
C LEU A 30 6.31 -9.79 1.49
N TRP A 31 6.15 -8.47 1.61
CA TRP A 31 6.31 -7.72 2.85
C TRP A 31 5.52 -8.32 4.03
N TYR A 32 4.20 -8.46 3.90
CA TYR A 32 3.36 -8.97 4.99
C TYR A 32 3.55 -10.48 5.27
N PRO A 33 3.56 -11.38 4.26
CA PRO A 33 3.79 -12.80 4.51
C PRO A 33 5.14 -13.11 5.15
N VAL A 34 6.22 -12.51 4.65
CA VAL A 34 7.58 -12.72 5.17
C VAL A 34 7.72 -12.06 6.53
N GLY A 35 7.24 -10.81 6.69
CA GLY A 35 7.29 -10.09 7.96
C GLY A 35 6.58 -10.84 9.09
N MET A 36 5.36 -11.34 8.85
CA MET A 36 4.62 -12.13 9.86
C MET A 36 5.26 -13.49 10.14
N SER A 37 5.83 -14.17 9.14
CA SER A 37 6.56 -15.41 9.34
C SER A 37 7.80 -15.21 10.22
N CYS A 38 8.61 -14.18 9.92
CA CYS A 38 9.76 -13.79 10.73
C CYS A 38 9.33 -13.39 12.15
N ALA A 39 8.21 -12.68 12.32
CA ALA A 39 7.66 -12.35 13.63
C ALA A 39 7.25 -13.59 14.43
N GLY A 40 6.67 -14.62 13.79
CA GLY A 40 6.33 -15.88 14.45
C GLY A 40 7.56 -16.66 14.93
N VAL A 41 8.62 -16.72 14.11
CA VAL A 41 9.90 -17.31 14.50
C VAL A 41 10.60 -16.49 15.59
N GLY A 42 10.52 -15.16 15.49
CA GLY A 42 11.05 -14.23 16.49
C GLY A 42 10.37 -14.39 17.84
N LEU A 43 9.04 -14.49 17.85
CA LEU A 43 8.24 -14.70 19.06
C LEU A 43 8.58 -16.03 19.74
N THR A 44 8.68 -17.11 18.98
CA THR A 44 9.08 -18.42 19.54
C THR A 44 10.50 -18.41 20.09
N SER A 45 11.43 -17.71 19.42
CA SER A 45 12.80 -17.52 19.90
C SER A 45 12.84 -16.69 21.18
N PHE A 46 12.03 -15.63 21.24
CA PHE A 46 11.90 -14.78 22.42
C PHE A 46 11.35 -15.56 23.63
N VAL A 47 10.32 -16.38 23.43
CA VAL A 47 9.76 -17.25 24.47
C VAL A 47 10.80 -18.25 24.98
N ASN A 48 11.62 -18.83 24.09
CA ASN A 48 12.69 -19.73 24.49
C ASN A 48 13.75 -19.04 25.37
N VAL A 49 14.17 -17.83 24.99
CA VAL A 49 15.11 -17.02 25.79
C VAL A 49 14.51 -16.68 27.15
N LEU A 50 13.23 -16.29 27.20
CA LEU A 50 12.52 -16.00 28.44
C LEU A 50 12.46 -17.23 29.37
N MET A 51 12.30 -18.42 28.81
CA MET A 51 12.33 -19.70 29.54
C MET A 51 13.75 -20.21 29.87
N ARG A 52 14.79 -19.39 29.67
CA ARG A 52 16.21 -19.76 29.86
C ARG A 52 16.63 -20.98 29.03
N ARG A 53 16.03 -21.15 27.85
CA ARG A 53 16.41 -22.15 26.86
C ARG A 53 17.17 -21.48 25.72
N PRO A 54 18.03 -22.23 24.98
CA PRO A 54 18.65 -21.70 23.77
C PRO A 54 17.59 -21.15 22.80
N ALA A 55 17.85 -20.00 22.18
CA ALA A 55 16.85 -19.29 21.37
C ALA A 55 16.22 -20.16 20.26
N LEU A 56 17.03 -20.98 19.60
CA LEU A 56 16.60 -21.86 18.50
C LEU A 56 16.21 -23.29 18.96
N SER A 57 15.99 -23.48 20.27
CA SER A 57 15.63 -24.79 20.81
C SER A 57 14.25 -25.24 20.31
N GLY A 58 14.21 -26.41 19.66
CA GLY A 58 12.97 -27.01 19.16
C GLY A 58 12.55 -26.46 17.80
N ILE A 59 13.34 -26.75 16.76
CA ILE A 59 13.16 -26.28 15.38
C ILE A 59 11.73 -26.46 14.84
N GLN A 60 11.07 -27.56 15.22
CA GLN A 60 9.70 -27.90 14.85
C GLN A 60 8.70 -26.83 15.31
N ARG A 61 8.89 -26.21 16.49
CA ARG A 61 8.05 -25.11 16.97
C ARG A 61 8.25 -23.84 16.15
N HIS A 62 9.48 -23.55 15.75
CA HIS A 62 9.78 -22.40 14.88
C HIS A 62 9.21 -22.57 13.48
N ILE A 63 9.31 -23.77 12.91
CA ILE A 63 8.73 -24.09 11.60
C ILE A 63 7.20 -23.95 11.63
N ILE A 64 6.53 -24.47 12.67
CA ILE A 64 5.08 -24.33 12.82
C ILE A 64 4.70 -22.85 12.98
N ALA A 65 5.38 -22.11 13.86
CA ALA A 65 5.10 -20.71 14.09
C ALA A 65 5.34 -19.83 12.85
N GLY A 66 6.40 -20.10 12.08
CA GLY A 66 6.68 -19.42 10.82
C GLY A 66 5.60 -19.71 9.76
N SER A 67 5.19 -20.97 9.61
CA SER A 67 4.11 -21.35 8.68
C SER A 67 2.77 -20.71 9.04
N VAL A 68 2.41 -20.68 10.33
CA VAL A 68 1.21 -19.97 10.80
C VAL A 68 1.31 -18.48 10.53
N GLY A 69 2.47 -17.87 10.83
CA GLY A 69 2.73 -16.46 10.54
C GLY A 69 2.58 -16.14 9.04
N LEU A 70 3.09 -17.01 8.17
CA LEU A 70 2.97 -16.85 6.71
C LEU A 70 1.51 -16.85 6.24
N LEU A 71 0.70 -17.80 6.72
CA LEU A 71 -0.74 -17.85 6.41
C LEU A 71 -1.48 -16.59 6.90
N LEU A 72 -1.20 -16.16 8.12
CA LEU A 72 -1.77 -14.93 8.68
C LEU A 72 -1.32 -13.69 7.88
N GLY A 73 -0.06 -13.64 7.45
CA GLY A 73 0.46 -12.54 6.64
C GLY A 73 -0.26 -12.39 5.30
N PHE A 74 -0.61 -13.49 4.63
CA PHE A 74 -1.46 -13.42 3.43
C PHE A 74 -2.87 -12.91 3.73
N GLN A 75 -3.46 -13.32 4.86
CA GLN A 75 -4.78 -12.84 5.24
C GLN A 75 -4.77 -11.33 5.57
N VAL A 76 -3.73 -10.86 6.24
CA VAL A 76 -3.53 -9.44 6.54
C VAL A 76 -3.29 -8.63 5.25
N ASP A 77 -2.49 -9.12 4.31
CA ASP A 77 -2.30 -8.46 3.01
C ASP A 77 -3.63 -8.33 2.25
N ARG A 78 -4.44 -9.39 2.21
CA ARG A 78 -5.77 -9.36 1.57
C ARG A 78 -6.70 -8.37 2.26
N TRP A 79 -6.72 -8.36 3.59
CA TRP A 79 -7.57 -7.44 4.36
C TRP A 79 -7.17 -5.99 4.15
N THR A 80 -5.88 -5.68 4.25
CA THR A 80 -5.37 -4.31 4.04
C THR A 80 -5.66 -3.80 2.64
N ARG A 81 -5.47 -4.63 1.61
CA ARG A 81 -5.83 -4.30 0.22
C ARG A 81 -7.34 -4.05 0.06
N LYS A 82 -8.17 -4.90 0.68
CA LYS A 82 -9.63 -4.74 0.64
C LYS A 82 -10.04 -3.41 1.28
N GLN A 83 -9.45 -3.05 2.43
CA GLN A 83 -9.76 -1.77 3.10
C GLN A 83 -9.32 -0.57 2.25
N ALA A 84 -8.14 -0.63 1.63
CA ALA A 84 -7.69 0.41 0.70
C ALA A 84 -8.66 0.55 -0.49
N ALA A 85 -9.03 -0.56 -1.14
CA ALA A 85 -9.97 -0.54 -2.26
C ALA A 85 -11.35 0.02 -1.88
N ILE A 86 -11.86 -0.29 -0.68
CA ILE A 86 -13.12 0.28 -0.18
C ILE A 86 -12.98 1.80 -0.02
N ARG A 87 -11.89 2.28 0.57
CA ARG A 87 -11.64 3.72 0.75
C ARG A 87 -11.56 4.45 -0.59
N ASP A 88 -10.82 3.89 -1.54
CA ASP A 88 -10.66 4.47 -2.88
C ASP A 88 -12.01 4.53 -3.62
N ASN A 89 -12.83 3.47 -3.50
CA ASN A 89 -14.17 3.45 -4.07
C ASN A 89 -15.09 4.52 -3.47
N ILE A 90 -15.00 4.75 -2.15
CA ILE A 90 -15.76 5.82 -1.48
C ILE A 90 -15.35 7.18 -2.02
N TYR A 91 -14.04 7.44 -2.17
CA TYR A 91 -13.55 8.71 -2.70
C TYR A 91 -13.99 8.93 -4.15
N TYR A 92 -13.85 7.90 -5.00
CA TYR A 92 -14.30 7.95 -6.39
C TYR A 92 -15.78 8.34 -6.52
N ASN A 93 -16.66 7.63 -5.80
CA ASN A 93 -18.09 7.90 -5.83
C ASN A 93 -18.42 9.29 -5.28
N TYR A 94 -17.70 9.74 -4.25
CA TYR A 94 -17.92 11.06 -3.67
C TYR A 94 -17.60 12.19 -4.67
N ILE A 95 -16.45 12.10 -5.36
CA ILE A 95 -16.02 13.08 -6.36
C ILE A 95 -17.00 13.12 -7.55
N ILE A 96 -17.48 11.97 -8.01
CA ILE A 96 -18.43 11.91 -9.12
C ILE A 96 -19.78 12.53 -8.77
N ASN A 97 -20.24 12.31 -7.53
CA ASN A 97 -21.54 12.83 -7.09
C ASN A 97 -21.50 14.34 -6.80
N HIS A 98 -20.32 14.91 -6.56
CA HIS A 98 -20.13 16.34 -6.23
C HIS A 98 -19.08 16.98 -7.14
N PRO A 99 -19.34 17.08 -8.46
CA PRO A 99 -18.40 17.67 -9.41
C PRO A 99 -18.13 19.17 -9.15
N GLU A 100 -19.04 19.86 -8.45
CA GLU A 100 -18.90 21.27 -8.06
C GLU A 100 -17.75 21.53 -7.08
N ASP A 101 -17.49 20.57 -6.19
CA ASP A 101 -16.42 20.67 -5.19
C ASP A 101 -15.05 20.29 -5.78
N PHE A 102 -15.05 19.54 -6.89
CA PHE A 102 -13.86 19.01 -7.55
C PHE A 102 -13.84 19.38 -9.04
N PRO A 103 -13.70 20.67 -9.37
CA PRO A 103 -13.60 21.08 -10.76
C PRO A 103 -12.34 20.49 -11.43
N PRO A 104 -12.38 20.19 -12.74
CA PRO A 104 -11.19 19.78 -13.49
C PRO A 104 -10.05 20.78 -13.36
N ILE A 105 -8.83 20.26 -13.16
CA ILE A 105 -7.63 21.10 -12.96
C ILE A 105 -6.89 21.22 -14.29
N GLU A 106 -6.63 22.44 -14.73
CA GLU A 106 -5.83 22.71 -15.94
C GLU A 106 -4.35 22.30 -15.74
N ARG A 107 -3.82 21.48 -16.65
CA ARG A 107 -2.41 21.09 -16.69
C ARG A 107 -1.57 22.15 -17.37
N LYS A 108 -0.97 23.03 -16.57
CA LYS A 108 0.02 23.99 -17.05
C LYS A 108 1.35 23.30 -17.34
N LYS A 109 1.97 23.63 -18.47
CA LYS A 109 3.30 23.13 -18.80
C LYS A 109 4.36 23.89 -18.00
N PHE A 110 5.51 23.26 -17.75
CA PHE A 110 6.66 23.94 -17.14
C PHE A 110 7.15 25.15 -17.96
N SER A 111 6.84 25.22 -19.26
CA SER A 111 7.11 26.41 -20.09
C SER A 111 6.24 27.62 -19.73
N GLU A 112 5.10 27.41 -19.08
CA GLU A 112 4.11 28.42 -18.73
C GLU A 112 4.21 28.84 -17.25
N VAL A 113 4.90 28.04 -16.42
CA VAL A 113 5.07 28.27 -14.99
C VAL A 113 6.48 28.78 -14.71
N LEU A 114 6.60 30.01 -14.22
CA LEU A 114 7.87 30.60 -13.79
C LEU A 114 8.01 30.46 -12.27
N GLU A 115 8.79 29.48 -11.84
CA GLU A 115 9.14 29.31 -10.43
C GLU A 115 10.37 30.15 -10.05
N ASN A 116 10.41 30.61 -8.79
CA ASN A 116 11.58 31.31 -8.27
C ASN A 116 12.74 30.33 -8.12
N TRP A 117 13.81 30.53 -8.89
CA TRP A 117 15.02 29.72 -8.79
C TRP A 117 15.91 30.19 -7.64
N VAL A 118 16.12 29.31 -6.65
CA VAL A 118 17.04 29.55 -5.52
C VAL A 118 18.34 28.76 -5.78
N PRO A 119 19.48 29.42 -6.01
CA PRO A 119 20.76 28.72 -6.20
C PRO A 119 21.22 28.04 -4.91
N ALA A 120 21.76 26.82 -5.03
CA ALA A 120 22.59 26.23 -4.00
C ALA A 120 23.97 26.91 -4.02
N ARG A 121 24.35 27.56 -2.91
CA ARG A 121 25.62 28.29 -2.75
C ARG A 121 26.43 27.68 -1.61
#